data_AF-A0A849Q7C8-F1
#
_entry.id   AF-A0A849Q7C8-F1
#
_cell.length_a   1.000
_cell.length_b   1.000
_cell.length_c   1.000
_cell.angle_alpha   90.00
_cell.angle_beta   90.00
_cell.angle_gamma   90.00
#
_symmetry.space_group_name_H-M   'P 1'
#
loop_
_entity.id
_entity.type
_entity.pdbx_description
1 polymer ?
#
loop_
_entity_poly.entity_id
_entity_poly.type
_entity_poly.pdbx_seq_one_letter_code
_entity_poly.pdbx_strand_id
1 'polypeptide(L)'
;MKKLALFVSLLMIASSFTASAWGPMDPTDTKADPDDDKLGNLDEFRAGTNPLNPDTDGGGCWDGWEVTYGLDPTNPEDDLFDTDNDGWTNLREFLEGTNPLNPNTDGDQYPLDSTDPNPLVPDTRGDPRIGPVPLPIPVAEWDSDNDTLADVFEPEWGTDPFNRDSDGDKLHDGLELYFGSDPNDRDTDDDGLWDGQEVWKMPGDMHFTGTSPTRADSNGNGIDDYHDDNDMDFLPNWAEWKYDPITGEPLNFTNPRDPDTDGDGVRDGHEIFGNPANGDQTSDPLLADTDDDQLTDDIDPRTWLVDHLAWSRVVGNSTCPTPFFPGVVTKGVPFNVQGQVEFNMTPYTDEGTGDWTPISVPMLVQIWIEQDGVMTPISDPVATGNHGLFKVSVTIGDEVKAGLARLVITTSIHEKVEYLPMVWDDASGNRLP
;
A
#
# COMPACT_ATOMS: atom_id res chain seq x y z
N MET A 1 -41.68 7.45 -41.71
CA MET A 1 -42.32 7.34 -40.39
C MET A 1 -42.01 5.96 -39.82
N LYS A 2 -41.20 5.89 -38.76
CA LYS A 2 -41.22 4.97 -37.57
C LYS A 2 -41.59 3.48 -37.82
N LYS A 3 -40.88 2.43 -37.36
CA LYS A 3 -40.03 2.13 -36.17
C LYS A 3 -39.13 0.91 -36.53
N LEU A 4 -37.82 0.87 -36.25
CA LEU A 4 -37.10 0.52 -35.00
C LEU A 4 -37.50 -0.83 -34.36
N ALA A 5 -36.63 -1.83 -34.45
CA ALA A 5 -36.29 -2.79 -33.38
C ALA A 5 -35.02 -3.59 -33.76
N LEU A 6 -34.03 -3.49 -32.88
CA LEU A 6 -32.68 -4.06 -32.88
C LEU A 6 -32.75 -5.54 -32.42
N PHE A 7 -32.08 -6.46 -33.11
CA PHE A 7 -31.76 -7.80 -32.61
C PHE A 7 -30.49 -8.29 -33.30
N VAL A 8 -29.37 -8.33 -32.58
CA VAL A 8 -28.22 -9.16 -32.97
C VAL A 8 -27.86 -10.00 -31.75
N SER A 9 -28.17 -11.30 -31.84
CA SER A 9 -27.67 -12.32 -30.92
C SER A 9 -26.58 -13.13 -31.62
N LEU A 10 -25.43 -13.19 -30.96
CA LEU A 10 -24.68 -14.40 -30.66
C LEU A 10 -24.17 -15.26 -31.84
N LEU A 11 -22.86 -15.20 -32.11
CA LEU A 11 -21.97 -16.37 -32.12
C LEU A 11 -20.52 -15.95 -32.37
N MET A 12 -19.61 -16.14 -31.40
CA MET A 12 -18.40 -16.95 -31.56
C MET A 12 -17.75 -17.20 -30.19
N ILE A 13 -17.21 -18.40 -30.07
CA ILE A 13 -16.90 -19.16 -28.85
C ILE A 13 -15.48 -18.89 -28.35
N ALA A 14 -15.38 -18.84 -27.01
CA ALA A 14 -14.30 -19.21 -26.10
C ALA A 14 -12.90 -18.58 -26.26
N SER A 15 -12.55 -17.78 -25.25
CA SER A 15 -11.49 -18.13 -24.31
C SER A 15 -11.75 -17.42 -22.99
N SER A 16 -11.91 -18.23 -21.95
CA SER A 16 -12.09 -17.85 -20.55
C SER A 16 -10.81 -17.28 -19.99
N PHE A 17 -10.82 -16.00 -19.60
CA PHE A 17 -9.93 -15.42 -18.59
C PHE A 17 -10.70 -14.36 -17.81
N THR A 18 -10.68 -14.49 -16.49
CA THR A 18 -11.20 -13.55 -15.51
C THR A 18 -10.27 -12.34 -15.48
N ALA A 19 -10.70 -11.24 -16.08
CA ALA A 19 -10.16 -9.92 -15.76
C ALA A 19 -10.88 -9.44 -14.51
N SER A 20 -10.21 -9.51 -13.36
CA SER A 20 -10.48 -8.60 -12.25
C SER A 20 -9.41 -7.52 -12.28
N ALA A 21 -9.76 -6.36 -11.72
CA ALA A 21 -8.90 -5.27 -11.34
C ALA A 21 -8.88 -4.08 -12.33
N TRP A 22 -9.54 -3.01 -11.87
CA TRP A 22 -9.33 -1.59 -12.21
C TRP A 22 -10.05 -1.02 -13.43
N GLY A 23 -11.36 -1.28 -13.54
CA GLY A 23 -12.26 -0.43 -14.32
C GLY A 23 -13.24 0.32 -13.42
N PRO A 24 -13.76 1.50 -13.80
CA PRO A 24 -14.87 2.18 -13.11
C PRO A 24 -16.22 1.41 -13.20
N MET A 25 -16.17 0.14 -13.57
CA MET A 25 -17.26 -0.83 -13.60
C MET A 25 -16.87 -2.15 -12.93
N ASP A 26 -15.76 -2.21 -12.19
CA ASP A 26 -15.41 -3.40 -11.41
C ASP A 26 -16.34 -3.49 -10.18
N PRO A 27 -17.20 -4.52 -10.07
CA PRO A 27 -18.05 -4.66 -8.90
C PRO A 27 -17.26 -4.96 -7.62
N THR A 28 -15.98 -5.35 -7.69
CA THR A 28 -15.16 -5.60 -6.49
C THR A 28 -14.60 -4.33 -5.88
N ASP A 29 -14.47 -3.25 -6.64
CA ASP A 29 -14.07 -1.91 -6.15
C ASP A 29 -14.99 -1.43 -5.01
N THR A 30 -16.27 -1.78 -5.08
CA THR A 30 -17.23 -1.46 -4.01
C THR A 30 -16.92 -2.09 -2.65
N LYS A 31 -16.00 -3.06 -2.60
CA LYS A 31 -15.58 -3.77 -1.40
C LYS A 31 -14.08 -3.68 -1.15
N ALA A 32 -13.34 -2.95 -1.99
CA ALA A 32 -11.96 -2.62 -1.67
C ALA A 32 -11.98 -1.72 -0.43
N ASP A 33 -10.98 -1.89 0.42
CA ASP A 33 -10.82 -1.27 1.73
C ASP A 33 -9.36 -0.80 1.81
N PRO A 34 -9.03 0.34 1.15
CA PRO A 34 -7.64 0.71 0.89
C PRO A 34 -6.88 1.23 2.12
N ASP A 35 -7.59 1.60 3.18
CA ASP A 35 -7.05 2.02 4.47
C ASP A 35 -7.22 0.97 5.58
N ASP A 36 -7.71 -0.22 5.24
CA ASP A 36 -7.80 -1.43 6.08
C ASP A 36 -8.56 -1.23 7.42
N ASP A 37 -9.53 -0.33 7.41
CA ASP A 37 -10.31 0.04 8.58
C ASP A 37 -11.59 -0.83 8.75
N LYS A 38 -11.81 -1.73 7.79
CA LYS A 38 -12.96 -2.66 7.65
C LYS A 38 -14.21 -2.02 7.04
N LEU A 39 -14.11 -0.84 6.43
CA LEU A 39 -15.16 -0.15 5.69
C LEU A 39 -14.80 -0.07 4.20
N GLY A 40 -15.46 -0.86 3.36
CA GLY A 40 -15.17 -0.80 1.92
C GLY A 40 -15.67 0.49 1.24
N ASN A 41 -15.01 0.90 0.14
CA ASN A 41 -15.24 2.11 -0.65
C ASN A 41 -16.71 2.54 -0.85
N LEU A 42 -17.63 1.57 -1.09
CA LEU A 42 -19.05 1.90 -1.30
C LEU A 42 -19.76 2.28 0.01
N ASP A 43 -19.40 1.62 1.10
CA ASP A 43 -19.96 1.88 2.41
C ASP A 43 -19.35 3.15 3.01
N GLU A 44 -18.08 3.44 2.74
CA GLU A 44 -17.46 4.73 3.05
C GLU A 44 -18.13 5.90 2.34
N PHE A 45 -18.38 5.78 1.02
CA PHE A 45 -19.12 6.81 0.29
C PHE A 45 -20.52 7.05 0.87
N ARG A 46 -21.13 6.04 1.51
CA ARG A 46 -22.43 6.18 2.17
C ARG A 46 -22.31 6.77 3.57
N ALA A 47 -21.24 6.44 4.30
CA ALA A 47 -20.92 6.99 5.62
C ALA A 47 -20.44 8.45 5.53
N GLY A 48 -19.90 8.85 4.37
CA GLY A 48 -19.32 10.18 4.17
C GLY A 48 -17.84 10.27 4.56
N THR A 49 -17.18 9.12 4.63
CA THR A 49 -15.79 8.94 5.08
C THR A 49 -14.82 8.92 3.89
N ASN A 50 -13.52 8.91 4.16
CA ASN A 50 -12.46 9.00 3.16
C ASN A 50 -11.75 7.64 2.94
N PRO A 51 -11.86 7.02 1.73
CA PRO A 51 -11.28 5.70 1.39
C PRO A 51 -9.78 5.47 1.45
N LEU A 52 -9.06 6.41 2.03
CA LEU A 52 -7.60 6.42 2.14
C LEU A 52 -7.19 6.93 3.52
N ASN A 53 -8.11 7.00 4.47
CA ASN A 53 -7.87 7.50 5.80
C ASN A 53 -8.77 6.75 6.80
N PRO A 54 -8.21 5.84 7.61
CA PRO A 54 -8.98 4.92 8.44
C PRO A 54 -9.74 5.59 9.59
N ASP A 55 -9.48 6.88 9.87
CA ASP A 55 -10.15 7.71 10.87
C ASP A 55 -10.43 9.09 10.24
N THR A 56 -11.60 9.25 9.61
CA THR A 56 -11.96 10.42 8.81
C THR A 56 -11.99 11.71 9.63
N ASP A 57 -12.42 11.62 10.88
CA ASP A 57 -12.71 12.78 11.71
C ASP A 57 -11.61 13.10 12.72
N GLY A 58 -10.66 12.18 12.91
CA GLY A 58 -9.50 12.29 13.78
C GLY A 58 -9.82 12.15 15.26
N GLY A 59 -10.92 11.48 15.60
CA GLY A 59 -11.38 11.23 16.98
C GLY A 59 -10.59 10.12 17.69
N GLY A 60 -10.05 9.17 16.91
CA GLY A 60 -9.26 8.04 17.39
C GLY A 60 -9.95 6.67 17.24
N CYS A 61 -11.25 6.62 16.93
CA CYS A 61 -11.91 5.41 16.44
C CYS A 61 -11.80 5.31 14.90
N TRP A 62 -11.88 4.10 14.37
CA TRP A 62 -11.85 3.89 12.91
C TRP A 62 -13.24 3.97 12.29
N ASP A 63 -13.33 4.47 11.06
CA ASP A 63 -14.62 4.71 10.39
C ASP A 63 -15.43 3.40 10.29
N GLY A 64 -14.77 2.29 9.94
CA GLY A 64 -15.39 0.97 9.86
C GLY A 64 -15.87 0.41 11.18
N TRP A 65 -15.17 0.69 12.28
CA TRP A 65 -15.60 0.30 13.61
C TRP A 65 -16.82 1.11 14.05
N GLU A 66 -16.77 2.42 13.87
CA GLU A 66 -17.88 3.33 14.20
C GLU A 66 -19.14 2.99 13.40
N VAL A 67 -19.01 2.78 12.09
CA VAL A 67 -20.15 2.36 11.24
C VAL A 67 -20.72 1.01 11.67
N THR A 68 -19.86 0.07 12.11
CA THR A 68 -20.30 -1.24 12.60
C THR A 68 -21.16 -1.12 13.86
N TYR A 69 -20.79 -0.22 14.78
CA TYR A 69 -21.54 0.05 16.00
C TYR A 69 -22.56 1.20 15.87
N GLY A 70 -22.69 1.80 14.69
CA GLY A 70 -23.66 2.86 14.42
C GLY A 70 -23.35 4.19 15.12
N LEU A 71 -22.07 4.44 15.40
CA LEU A 71 -21.50 5.73 15.79
C LEU A 71 -21.30 6.63 14.56
N ASP A 72 -20.85 7.87 14.75
CA ASP A 72 -20.74 8.89 13.69
C ASP A 72 -19.28 9.16 13.29
N PRO A 73 -18.76 8.50 12.24
CA PRO A 73 -17.35 8.58 11.78
C PRO A 73 -16.96 9.92 11.14
N THR A 74 -17.78 10.94 11.34
CA THR A 74 -17.55 12.29 10.83
C THR A 74 -17.61 13.34 11.94
N ASN A 75 -17.70 12.90 13.20
CA ASN A 75 -17.82 13.71 14.39
C ASN A 75 -16.91 13.23 15.53
N PRO A 76 -15.71 13.82 15.71
CA PRO A 76 -14.70 13.30 16.64
C PRO A 76 -15.05 13.51 18.13
N GLU A 77 -16.17 14.17 18.42
CA GLU A 77 -16.65 14.35 19.79
C GLU A 77 -17.42 13.13 20.32
N ASP A 78 -17.96 12.26 19.45
CA ASP A 78 -18.73 11.10 19.91
C ASP A 78 -17.86 9.95 20.43
N ASP A 79 -16.61 9.86 19.99
CA ASP A 79 -15.55 9.01 20.56
C ASP A 79 -15.38 9.18 22.07
N LEU A 80 -15.69 10.38 22.58
CA LEU A 80 -15.64 10.71 24.00
C LEU A 80 -16.95 10.43 24.74
N PHE A 81 -17.97 9.93 24.04
CA PHE A 81 -19.25 9.57 24.67
C PHE A 81 -19.19 8.17 25.24
N ASP A 82 -19.87 8.01 26.37
CA ASP A 82 -20.13 6.72 27.02
C ASP A 82 -21.53 6.28 26.55
N THR A 83 -21.57 5.55 25.43
CA THR A 83 -22.81 5.30 24.69
C THR A 83 -23.74 4.34 25.43
N ASP A 84 -23.19 3.35 26.10
CA ASP A 84 -23.93 2.34 26.84
C ASP A 84 -24.01 2.58 28.35
N ASN A 85 -23.33 3.61 28.85
CA ASN A 85 -23.30 4.09 30.23
C ASN A 85 -22.61 3.10 31.19
N ASP A 86 -21.59 2.41 30.71
CA ASP A 86 -20.78 1.51 31.51
C ASP A 86 -19.65 2.23 32.26
N GLY A 87 -19.29 3.44 31.83
CA GLY A 87 -18.24 4.27 32.42
C GLY A 87 -16.96 4.40 31.57
N TRP A 88 -16.87 3.71 30.44
CA TRP A 88 -15.87 3.91 29.40
C TRP A 88 -16.43 4.78 28.27
N THR A 89 -15.55 5.45 27.54
CA THR A 89 -15.93 6.16 26.32
C THR A 89 -15.82 5.23 25.13
N ASN A 90 -16.51 5.50 24.02
CA ASN A 90 -16.41 4.73 22.79
C ASN A 90 -14.95 4.52 22.36
N LEU A 91 -14.09 5.54 22.47
CA LEU A 91 -12.65 5.42 22.21
C LEU A 91 -11.95 4.42 23.12
N ARG A 92 -12.29 4.40 24.41
CA ARG A 92 -11.72 3.43 25.35
C ARG A 92 -12.17 2.02 24.98
N GLU A 93 -13.43 1.85 24.62
CA GLU A 93 -13.98 0.56 24.21
C GLU A 93 -13.42 0.07 22.88
N PHE A 94 -13.16 0.98 21.94
CA PHE A 94 -12.44 0.68 20.70
C PHE A 94 -11.04 0.12 20.99
N LEU A 95 -10.28 0.78 21.87
CA LEU A 95 -8.93 0.35 22.27
C LEU A 95 -8.95 -0.99 23.01
N GLU A 96 -9.99 -1.25 23.82
CA GLU A 96 -10.14 -2.46 24.63
C GLU A 96 -10.92 -3.58 23.91
N GLY A 97 -11.34 -3.36 22.66
CA GLY A 97 -12.08 -4.33 21.85
C GLY A 97 -13.48 -4.67 22.36
N THR A 98 -14.01 -3.90 23.32
CA THR A 98 -15.34 -4.11 23.90
C THR A 98 -16.44 -3.54 23.00
N ASN A 99 -17.70 -3.79 23.35
CA ASN A 99 -18.84 -3.37 22.54
C ASN A 99 -19.43 -2.06 23.09
N PRO A 100 -19.32 -0.92 22.36
CA PRO A 100 -19.77 0.40 22.80
C PRO A 100 -21.28 0.56 23.01
N LEU A 101 -22.05 -0.48 22.70
CA LEU A 101 -23.48 -0.52 22.88
C LEU A 101 -23.91 -1.52 23.96
N ASN A 102 -22.97 -2.19 24.61
CA ASN A 102 -23.25 -3.27 25.54
C ASN A 102 -22.35 -3.18 26.78
N PRO A 103 -22.89 -2.73 27.92
CA PRO A 103 -22.08 -2.40 29.09
C PRO A 103 -21.46 -3.63 29.74
N ASN A 104 -21.77 -4.84 29.28
CA ASN A 104 -21.14 -6.08 29.71
C ASN A 104 -20.93 -6.95 28.47
N THR A 105 -19.76 -6.83 27.85
CA THR A 105 -19.40 -7.42 26.57
C THR A 105 -19.37 -8.94 26.62
N ASP A 106 -18.80 -9.53 27.67
CA ASP A 106 -18.62 -10.98 27.78
C ASP A 106 -19.82 -11.72 28.44
N GLY A 107 -20.72 -10.98 29.08
CA GLY A 107 -21.94 -11.45 29.72
C GLY A 107 -21.74 -12.15 31.07
N ASP A 108 -20.68 -11.82 31.80
CA ASP A 108 -20.26 -12.55 32.99
C ASP A 108 -20.89 -12.03 34.32
N GLN A 109 -20.20 -12.20 35.46
CA GLN A 109 -20.65 -11.69 36.77
C GLN A 109 -20.30 -10.21 37.03
N TYR A 110 -19.38 -9.59 36.28
CA TYR A 110 -19.04 -8.18 36.35
C TYR A 110 -19.98 -7.39 35.43
N PRO A 111 -20.84 -6.52 35.97
CA PRO A 111 -21.95 -5.97 35.21
C PRO A 111 -21.57 -4.82 34.26
N LEU A 112 -20.35 -4.32 34.34
CA LEU A 112 -19.82 -3.19 33.58
C LEU A 112 -18.41 -3.54 33.06
N ASP A 113 -18.13 -3.37 31.77
CA ASP A 113 -16.80 -3.59 31.17
C ASP A 113 -15.76 -2.72 31.87
N SER A 114 -16.12 -1.47 32.20
CA SER A 114 -15.28 -0.56 32.96
C SER A 114 -14.83 -1.04 34.35
N THR A 115 -15.46 -2.09 34.87
CA THR A 115 -15.14 -2.67 36.17
C THR A 115 -14.76 -4.15 36.09
N ASP A 116 -14.74 -4.70 34.89
CA ASP A 116 -14.38 -6.07 34.61
C ASP A 116 -12.86 -6.16 34.37
N PRO A 117 -12.14 -7.01 35.12
CA PRO A 117 -10.73 -7.28 34.85
C PRO A 117 -10.48 -7.96 33.50
N ASN A 118 -11.49 -8.60 32.90
CA ASN A 118 -11.36 -9.30 31.63
C ASN A 118 -12.63 -9.16 30.76
N PRO A 119 -12.93 -7.94 30.29
CA PRO A 119 -14.23 -7.60 29.67
C PRO A 119 -14.52 -8.33 28.34
N LEU A 120 -13.55 -9.09 27.81
CA LEU A 120 -13.70 -9.88 26.59
C LEU A 120 -13.88 -11.40 26.85
N VAL A 121 -13.66 -11.87 28.08
CA VAL A 121 -13.62 -13.30 28.39
C VAL A 121 -14.40 -13.64 29.66
N PRO A 122 -15.50 -14.42 29.56
CA PRO A 122 -16.41 -14.65 30.68
C PRO A 122 -15.77 -15.26 31.93
N ASP A 123 -15.76 -14.51 33.03
CA ASP A 123 -15.29 -15.03 34.32
C ASP A 123 -16.30 -15.99 34.95
N THR A 124 -15.97 -17.29 34.94
CA THR A 124 -16.78 -18.32 35.60
C THR A 124 -16.29 -18.61 37.01
N ARG A 125 -17.23 -18.71 37.97
CA ARG A 125 -16.92 -19.16 39.35
C ARG A 125 -16.24 -20.54 39.35
N GLY A 126 -14.92 -20.55 39.50
CA GLY A 126 -14.12 -21.76 39.58
C GLY A 126 -12.89 -21.79 38.66
N ASP A 127 -12.62 -20.74 37.88
CA ASP A 127 -11.34 -20.59 37.19
C ASP A 127 -10.19 -20.45 38.21
N PRO A 128 -9.15 -21.31 38.19
CA PRO A 128 -7.98 -21.18 39.05
C PRO A 128 -7.14 -19.91 38.81
N ARG A 129 -7.39 -19.14 37.75
CA ARG A 129 -6.86 -17.78 37.53
C ARG A 129 -7.53 -16.74 38.42
N ILE A 130 -8.69 -17.05 39.00
CA ILE A 130 -9.44 -16.14 39.87
C ILE A 130 -9.21 -16.56 41.33
N GLY A 131 -8.17 -15.98 41.92
CA GLY A 131 -8.07 -15.85 43.38
C GLY A 131 -9.31 -15.13 43.95
N PRO A 132 -9.57 -15.21 45.27
CA PRO A 132 -10.76 -14.60 45.85
C PRO A 132 -10.79 -13.09 45.59
N VAL A 133 -11.68 -12.72 44.68
CA VAL A 133 -12.12 -11.36 44.30
C VAL A 133 -11.77 -10.28 45.32
N PRO A 134 -10.91 -9.32 44.98
CA PRO A 134 -11.01 -7.97 45.48
C PRO A 134 -11.81 -7.13 44.47
N LEU A 135 -13.05 -6.80 44.82
CA LEU A 135 -13.67 -5.57 44.32
C LEU A 135 -12.81 -4.38 44.79
N PRO A 136 -12.79 -3.22 44.12
CA PRO A 136 -12.75 -2.90 42.69
C PRO A 136 -11.28 -2.67 42.23
N ILE A 137 -10.98 -2.58 40.92
CA ILE A 137 -9.86 -1.71 40.50
C ILE A 137 -10.40 -0.29 40.77
N PRO A 138 -9.90 0.43 41.79
CA PRO A 138 -10.25 1.83 41.90
C PRO A 138 -9.71 2.51 40.63
N VAL A 139 -10.43 3.49 40.10
CA VAL A 139 -9.83 4.58 39.32
C VAL A 139 -8.41 4.81 39.83
N ALA A 140 -7.41 4.68 38.94
CA ALA A 140 -6.01 4.81 39.29
C ALA A 140 -5.78 6.00 40.23
N GLU A 141 -5.40 5.74 41.47
CA GLU A 141 -4.75 6.74 42.31
C GLU A 141 -3.23 6.50 42.38
N TRP A 142 -2.76 5.30 42.00
CA TRP A 142 -1.34 4.94 41.83
C TRP A 142 -1.16 3.87 40.74
N ASP A 143 -0.93 4.35 39.54
CA ASP A 143 -0.27 3.66 38.42
C ASP A 143 0.93 4.57 38.11
N SER A 144 2.10 4.14 38.56
CA SER A 144 3.28 5.00 38.71
C SER A 144 4.07 5.16 37.41
N ASP A 145 3.93 4.24 36.46
CA ASP A 145 4.56 4.28 35.13
C ASP A 145 3.57 4.34 33.94
N ASN A 146 2.27 4.29 34.22
CA ASN A 146 1.16 4.41 33.24
C ASN A 146 1.22 3.33 32.15
N ASP A 147 1.44 2.09 32.55
CA ASP A 147 1.51 0.92 31.69
C ASP A 147 0.16 0.17 31.60
N THR A 148 -0.85 0.64 32.34
CA THR A 148 -2.21 0.07 32.54
C THR A 148 -2.32 -1.05 33.57
N LEU A 149 -1.21 -1.45 34.20
CA LEU A 149 -1.13 -2.38 35.33
C LEU A 149 -0.83 -1.62 36.63
N ALA A 150 -1.84 -1.46 37.50
CA ALA A 150 -1.66 -0.66 38.72
C ALA A 150 -0.58 -1.21 39.68
N ASP A 151 0.13 -0.32 40.39
CA ASP A 151 1.23 -0.57 41.35
C ASP A 151 1.02 -1.75 42.33
N VAL A 152 -0.25 -2.06 42.62
CA VAL A 152 -0.66 -3.11 43.55
C VAL A 152 -0.61 -4.52 42.95
N PHE A 153 -0.74 -4.64 41.63
CA PHE A 153 -0.82 -5.91 40.90
C PHE A 153 0.53 -6.37 40.36
N GLU A 154 1.45 -5.46 40.09
CA GLU A 154 2.75 -5.80 39.52
C GLU A 154 3.57 -6.80 40.33
N PRO A 155 3.60 -6.75 41.69
CA PRO A 155 4.28 -7.79 42.46
C PRO A 155 3.69 -9.21 42.28
N GLU A 156 2.43 -9.33 41.84
CA GLU A 156 1.79 -10.62 41.53
C GLU A 156 2.25 -11.18 40.18
N TRP A 157 2.54 -10.30 39.22
CA TRP A 157 3.01 -10.62 37.87
C TRP A 157 4.53 -10.58 37.71
N GLY A 158 5.26 -10.16 38.76
CA GLY A 158 6.72 -10.12 38.75
C GLY A 158 7.31 -8.86 38.12
N THR A 159 6.47 -7.88 37.79
CA THR A 159 6.81 -6.63 37.13
C THR A 159 7.17 -5.52 38.16
N ASP A 160 7.69 -4.38 37.70
CA ASP A 160 8.15 -3.27 38.57
C ASP A 160 7.28 -2.01 38.40
N PRO A 161 6.64 -1.49 39.49
CA PRO A 161 5.79 -0.28 39.48
C PRO A 161 6.32 1.02 38.95
N PHE A 162 7.55 1.03 38.48
CA PHE A 162 8.16 2.20 37.89
C PHE A 162 8.79 1.89 36.54
N ASN A 163 8.48 0.74 35.96
CA ASN A 163 8.98 0.24 34.71
C ASN A 163 7.87 -0.35 33.84
N ARG A 164 7.40 0.48 32.90
CA ARG A 164 6.28 0.24 31.99
C ARG A 164 6.39 -0.99 31.06
N ASP A 165 7.57 -1.60 30.98
CA ASP A 165 7.95 -2.62 29.99
C ASP A 165 9.05 -3.48 30.63
N SER A 166 8.64 -4.57 31.26
CA SER A 166 9.43 -5.36 32.19
C SER A 166 10.51 -6.20 31.54
N ASP A 167 10.29 -6.68 30.32
CA ASP A 167 11.26 -7.47 29.55
C ASP A 167 11.95 -6.69 28.41
N GLY A 168 11.49 -5.48 28.11
CA GLY A 168 12.09 -4.59 27.13
C GLY A 168 11.78 -4.97 25.68
N ASP A 169 10.61 -5.54 25.44
CA ASP A 169 10.12 -5.93 24.12
C ASP A 169 9.30 -4.83 23.40
N LYS A 170 9.01 -3.74 24.14
CA LYS A 170 8.23 -2.55 23.74
C LYS A 170 6.72 -2.77 23.71
N LEU A 171 6.20 -3.86 24.23
CA LEU A 171 4.85 -3.98 24.73
C LEU A 171 4.87 -3.60 26.21
N HIS A 172 3.75 -3.10 26.75
CA HIS A 172 3.72 -2.71 28.16
C HIS A 172 3.09 -3.81 28.97
N ASP A 173 3.49 -3.98 30.22
CA ASP A 173 3.09 -5.14 31.02
C ASP A 173 1.56 -5.29 31.08
N GLY A 174 0.83 -4.19 31.24
CA GLY A 174 -0.64 -4.21 31.18
C GLY A 174 -1.22 -4.64 29.81
N LEU A 175 -0.58 -4.26 28.70
CA LEU A 175 -0.97 -4.71 27.35
C LEU A 175 -0.59 -6.17 27.08
N GLU A 176 0.54 -6.63 27.60
CA GLU A 176 0.96 -8.04 27.49
C GLU A 176 -0.08 -8.95 28.14
N LEU A 177 -0.55 -8.59 29.34
CA LEU A 177 -1.63 -9.31 30.00
C LEU A 177 -2.95 -9.28 29.21
N TYR A 178 -3.22 -8.19 28.49
CA TYR A 178 -4.38 -8.05 27.61
C TYR A 178 -4.28 -8.98 26.38
N PHE A 179 -3.12 -9.05 25.74
CA PHE A 179 -2.87 -9.95 24.61
C PHE A 179 -2.60 -11.40 25.03
N GLY A 180 -2.39 -11.63 26.33
CA GLY A 180 -2.14 -12.94 26.93
C GLY A 180 -0.69 -13.41 26.86
N SER A 181 0.25 -12.51 26.51
CA SER A 181 1.68 -12.75 26.60
C SER A 181 2.22 -12.62 28.03
N ASP A 182 3.45 -13.07 28.28
CA ASP A 182 4.09 -13.00 29.60
C ASP A 182 4.93 -11.71 29.72
N PRO A 183 4.61 -10.79 30.64
CA PRO A 183 5.33 -9.51 30.78
C PRO A 183 6.80 -9.59 31.22
N ASN A 184 7.32 -10.81 31.34
CA ASN A 184 8.72 -11.05 31.68
C ASN A 184 9.42 -11.91 30.61
N ASP A 185 8.77 -12.18 29.49
CA ASP A 185 9.29 -13.01 28.41
C ASP A 185 9.04 -12.38 27.04
N ARG A 186 10.14 -11.91 26.45
CA ARG A 186 10.17 -11.04 25.28
C ARG A 186 9.49 -11.61 24.02
N ASP A 187 9.36 -12.91 23.96
CA ASP A 187 8.95 -13.72 22.80
C ASP A 187 8.22 -14.92 23.39
N THR A 188 6.95 -14.72 23.77
CA THR A 188 6.21 -15.63 24.64
C THR A 188 5.99 -17.01 23.98
N ASP A 189 5.98 -17.08 22.65
CA ASP A 189 5.77 -18.32 21.90
C ASP A 189 7.01 -18.90 21.22
N ASP A 190 8.18 -18.28 21.44
CA ASP A 190 9.51 -18.69 20.97
C ASP A 190 9.61 -18.79 19.42
N ASP A 191 8.90 -17.95 18.68
CA ASP A 191 8.89 -17.98 17.21
C ASP A 191 10.00 -17.11 16.59
N GLY A 192 10.50 -16.13 17.35
CA GLY A 192 11.58 -15.23 16.98
C GLY A 192 11.16 -13.78 16.77
N LEU A 193 9.86 -13.49 16.70
CA LEU A 193 9.29 -12.14 16.85
C LEU A 193 9.06 -11.86 18.33
N TRP A 194 9.31 -10.63 18.75
CA TRP A 194 8.94 -10.21 20.11
C TRP A 194 7.45 -9.91 20.17
N ASP A 195 6.83 -10.06 21.34
CA ASP A 195 5.39 -9.88 21.49
C ASP A 195 4.95 -8.48 21.01
N GLY A 196 5.76 -7.46 21.31
CA GLY A 196 5.62 -6.10 20.84
C GLY A 196 5.87 -5.88 19.34
N GLN A 197 6.46 -6.81 18.59
CA GLN A 197 6.56 -6.73 17.13
C GLN A 197 5.32 -7.28 16.43
N GLU A 198 4.53 -8.07 17.14
CA GLU A 198 3.38 -8.76 16.59
C GLU A 198 2.10 -7.95 16.72
N VAL A 199 1.98 -7.17 17.79
CA VAL A 199 0.78 -6.42 18.12
C VAL A 199 0.92 -4.92 17.86
N TRP A 200 -0.21 -4.32 17.50
CA TRP A 200 -0.34 -2.89 17.32
C TRP A 200 -0.51 -2.17 18.66
N LYS A 201 0.29 -1.12 18.92
CA LYS A 201 0.35 -0.47 20.24
C LYS A 201 -0.34 0.88 20.31
N MET A 202 -0.39 1.59 19.18
CA MET A 202 -0.89 2.96 19.13
C MET A 202 -1.14 3.43 17.70
N PRO A 203 -2.05 4.40 17.49
CA PRO A 203 -2.24 5.08 16.22
C PRO A 203 -0.92 5.56 15.60
N GLY A 204 -0.63 5.09 14.39
CA GLY A 204 0.61 5.39 13.65
C GLY A 204 1.77 4.42 13.86
N ASP A 205 1.62 3.40 14.72
CA ASP A 205 2.54 2.26 14.74
C ASP A 205 2.24 1.35 13.55
N MET A 206 2.95 1.55 12.44
CA MET A 206 2.77 0.76 11.22
C MET A 206 3.74 -0.43 11.17
N HIS A 207 4.70 -0.51 12.09
CA HIS A 207 5.73 -1.54 12.09
C HIS A 207 5.31 -2.63 13.07
N PHE A 208 4.38 -3.49 12.65
CA PHE A 208 4.00 -4.72 13.35
C PHE A 208 3.49 -5.75 12.33
N THR A 209 3.66 -7.04 12.62
CA THR A 209 3.23 -8.12 11.71
C THR A 209 1.72 -8.38 11.81
N GLY A 210 1.09 -8.08 12.95
CA GLY A 210 -0.32 -8.43 13.20
C GLY A 210 -0.53 -9.91 13.45
N THR A 211 0.53 -10.61 13.89
CA THR A 211 0.51 -12.00 14.30
C THR A 211 0.20 -12.09 15.80
N SER A 212 0.22 -13.28 16.38
CA SER A 212 -0.28 -13.56 17.72
C SER A 212 0.90 -13.86 18.65
N PRO A 213 1.10 -13.08 19.73
CA PRO A 213 2.21 -13.24 20.68
C PRO A 213 2.13 -14.46 21.60
N THR A 214 1.35 -15.45 21.21
CA THR A 214 1.12 -16.68 21.99
C THR A 214 0.99 -17.90 21.07
N ARG A 215 1.19 -17.70 19.77
CA ARG A 215 1.06 -18.71 18.73
C ARG A 215 2.10 -18.48 17.63
N ALA A 216 3.18 -19.23 17.73
CA ALA A 216 4.28 -19.30 16.77
C ALA A 216 3.91 -19.69 15.31
N ASP A 217 2.64 -19.81 14.94
CA ASP A 217 2.13 -19.98 13.58
C ASP A 217 0.66 -19.52 13.63
N SER A 218 0.46 -18.22 13.46
CA SER A 218 -0.82 -17.55 13.66
C SER A 218 -1.88 -18.01 12.65
N ASN A 219 -1.49 -18.22 11.41
CA ASN A 219 -2.40 -18.59 10.33
C ASN A 219 -2.51 -20.12 10.12
N GLY A 220 -1.66 -20.92 10.75
CA GLY A 220 -1.65 -22.37 10.71
C GLY A 220 -1.16 -22.96 9.39
N ASN A 221 -0.34 -22.22 8.62
CA ASN A 221 0.16 -22.65 7.32
C ASN A 221 1.39 -23.58 7.42
N GLY A 222 1.97 -23.72 8.61
CA GLY A 222 3.13 -24.56 8.89
C GLY A 222 4.49 -23.86 8.76
N ILE A 223 4.50 -22.54 8.58
CA ILE A 223 5.63 -21.63 8.70
C ILE A 223 5.35 -20.79 9.96
N ASP A 224 6.38 -20.55 10.77
CA ASP A 224 6.24 -19.68 11.94
C ASP A 224 6.16 -18.21 11.53
N ASP A 225 5.60 -17.34 12.37
CA ASP A 225 5.28 -15.97 11.96
C ASP A 225 6.57 -15.18 11.68
N TYR A 226 7.66 -15.46 12.41
CA TYR A 226 8.99 -14.93 12.09
C TYR A 226 9.44 -15.22 10.64
N HIS A 227 9.22 -16.44 10.14
CA HIS A 227 9.58 -16.84 8.77
C HIS A 227 8.49 -16.63 7.72
N ASP A 228 7.28 -16.24 8.12
CA ASP A 228 6.16 -16.04 7.20
C ASP A 228 6.31 -14.76 6.38
N ASP A 229 5.61 -14.71 5.24
CA ASP A 229 5.53 -13.59 4.31
C ASP A 229 4.09 -13.08 4.34
N ASN A 230 3.84 -12.12 5.23
CA ASN A 230 2.51 -11.79 5.71
C ASN A 230 1.71 -10.93 4.71
N ASP A 231 2.40 -10.07 3.97
CA ASP A 231 1.84 -9.23 2.90
C ASP A 231 2.04 -9.81 1.48
N MET A 232 2.75 -10.95 1.38
CA MET A 232 2.98 -11.72 0.15
C MET A 232 3.78 -10.94 -0.89
N ASP A 233 4.77 -10.18 -0.44
CA ASP A 233 5.63 -9.34 -1.26
C ASP A 233 6.95 -10.03 -1.67
N PHE A 234 7.18 -11.25 -1.18
CA PHE A 234 8.40 -12.06 -1.27
C PHE A 234 9.52 -11.69 -0.29
N LEU A 235 9.20 -10.93 0.75
CA LEU A 235 10.05 -10.54 1.86
C LEU A 235 9.43 -11.06 3.17
N PRO A 236 10.04 -12.09 3.80
CA PRO A 236 9.49 -12.61 5.05
C PRO A 236 9.69 -11.63 6.22
N ASN A 237 8.82 -11.69 7.23
CA ASN A 237 8.76 -10.78 8.38
C ASN A 237 10.13 -10.51 9.04
N TRP A 238 10.96 -11.55 9.24
CA TRP A 238 12.30 -11.39 9.81
C TRP A 238 13.26 -10.54 8.97
N ALA A 239 13.06 -10.49 7.66
CA ALA A 239 13.88 -9.71 6.74
C ALA A 239 13.46 -8.23 6.72
N GLU A 240 12.21 -7.95 7.07
CA GLU A 240 11.63 -6.62 7.20
C GLU A 240 12.03 -5.99 8.54
N TRP A 241 11.91 -6.77 9.61
CA TRP A 241 12.30 -6.37 10.95
C TRP A 241 13.81 -6.42 11.17
N LYS A 242 14.48 -5.29 10.92
CA LYS A 242 15.91 -5.11 11.21
C LYS A 242 16.13 -4.25 12.44
N TYR A 243 17.14 -4.57 13.24
CA TYR A 243 17.60 -3.72 14.36
C TYR A 243 18.87 -2.97 13.99
N ASP A 244 18.97 -1.72 14.44
CA ASP A 244 20.21 -0.98 14.41
C ASP A 244 21.19 -1.67 15.37
N PRO A 245 22.36 -2.14 14.89
CA PRO A 245 23.29 -2.92 15.71
C PRO A 245 24.01 -2.08 16.79
N ILE A 246 23.85 -0.76 16.78
CA ILE A 246 24.45 0.20 17.72
C ILE A 246 23.43 0.66 18.76
N THR A 247 22.22 1.01 18.35
CA THR A 247 21.18 1.53 19.24
C THR A 247 20.25 0.43 19.77
N GLY A 248 20.11 -0.69 19.07
CA GLY A 248 19.13 -1.73 19.39
C GLY A 248 17.68 -1.34 19.07
N GLU A 249 17.49 -0.20 18.39
CA GLU A 249 16.18 0.24 17.94
C GLU A 249 15.83 -0.44 16.60
N PRO A 250 14.55 -0.71 16.32
CA PRO A 250 14.13 -1.16 15.01
C PRO A 250 14.45 -0.09 13.97
N LEU A 251 14.97 -0.55 12.84
CA LEU A 251 15.20 0.27 11.66
C LEU A 251 13.87 0.38 10.91
N ASN A 252 13.49 1.59 10.55
CA ASN A 252 12.52 1.81 9.48
C ASN A 252 13.12 1.19 8.21
N PHE A 253 12.57 0.08 7.75
CA PHE A 253 13.09 -0.64 6.59
C PHE A 253 12.00 -0.95 5.57
N THR A 254 11.07 -1.84 5.88
CA THR A 254 9.86 -2.12 5.11
C THR A 254 8.71 -2.32 6.09
N ASN A 255 7.47 -2.25 5.62
CA ASN A 255 6.29 -2.46 6.43
C ASN A 255 5.75 -3.89 6.21
N PRO A 256 5.75 -4.78 7.22
CA PRO A 256 5.32 -6.19 7.11
C PRO A 256 3.85 -6.46 6.79
N ARG A 257 3.12 -5.41 6.46
CA ARG A 257 1.71 -5.42 6.11
C ARG A 257 1.44 -4.64 4.83
N ASP A 258 2.46 -4.05 4.22
CA ASP A 258 2.37 -3.22 3.03
C ASP A 258 3.40 -3.71 2.00
N PRO A 259 2.94 -4.42 0.95
CA PRO A 259 3.83 -5.11 0.03
C PRO A 259 4.60 -4.20 -0.94
N ASP A 260 4.48 -2.88 -0.80
CA ASP A 260 5.08 -1.82 -1.62
C ASP A 260 5.22 -0.56 -0.75
N THR A 261 6.24 -0.54 0.11
CA THR A 261 6.38 0.44 1.22
C THR A 261 6.45 1.90 0.73
N ASP A 262 6.99 2.15 -0.46
CA ASP A 262 7.10 3.49 -1.03
C ASP A 262 6.04 3.83 -2.09
N GLY A 263 5.25 2.84 -2.50
CA GLY A 263 4.08 2.97 -3.36
C GLY A 263 4.42 3.25 -4.82
N ASP A 264 5.60 2.84 -5.28
CA ASP A 264 6.06 3.07 -6.65
C ASP A 264 5.61 1.98 -7.64
N GLY A 265 5.11 0.85 -7.12
CA GLY A 265 4.61 -0.28 -7.90
C GLY A 265 5.57 -1.46 -7.99
N VAL A 266 6.75 -1.39 -7.38
CA VAL A 266 7.63 -2.54 -7.12
C VAL A 266 7.38 -3.05 -5.70
N ARG A 267 7.50 -4.36 -5.51
CA ARG A 267 7.32 -4.96 -4.18
C ARG A 267 8.64 -5.02 -3.45
N ASP A 268 8.66 -4.76 -2.15
CA ASP A 268 9.90 -4.63 -1.38
C ASP A 268 10.80 -5.87 -1.51
N GLY A 269 10.21 -7.07 -1.50
CA GLY A 269 10.92 -8.33 -1.75
C GLY A 269 11.66 -8.38 -3.10
N HIS A 270 11.08 -7.83 -4.16
CA HIS A 270 11.73 -7.71 -5.47
C HIS A 270 12.82 -6.64 -5.48
N GLU A 271 12.70 -5.59 -4.68
CA GLU A 271 13.70 -4.54 -4.58
C GLU A 271 14.94 -5.03 -3.83
N ILE A 272 14.73 -5.84 -2.79
CA ILE A 272 15.82 -6.35 -1.95
C ILE A 272 16.51 -7.56 -2.56
N PHE A 273 15.73 -8.55 -3.00
CA PHE A 273 16.28 -9.80 -3.53
C PHE A 273 16.51 -9.78 -5.04
N GLY A 274 16.02 -8.73 -5.70
CA GLY A 274 16.15 -8.52 -7.13
C GLY A 274 14.93 -9.02 -7.89
N ASN A 275 14.53 -8.28 -8.91
CA ASN A 275 13.37 -8.62 -9.72
C ASN A 275 13.78 -9.52 -10.94
N PRO A 276 13.31 -10.77 -11.03
CA PRO A 276 13.67 -11.66 -12.13
C PRO A 276 13.23 -11.13 -13.51
N ALA A 277 12.23 -10.25 -13.56
CA ALA A 277 11.74 -9.65 -14.79
C ALA A 277 12.73 -8.63 -15.41
N ASN A 278 13.61 -8.04 -14.60
CA ASN A 278 14.58 -7.03 -15.04
C ASN A 278 16.06 -7.49 -14.94
N GLY A 279 16.28 -8.78 -14.69
CA GLY A 279 17.62 -9.36 -14.58
C GLY A 279 18.20 -9.32 -13.16
N ASP A 280 17.35 -9.44 -12.15
CA ASP A 280 17.67 -9.44 -10.71
C ASP A 280 18.29 -8.11 -10.24
N GLN A 281 17.80 -6.99 -10.79
CA GLN A 281 18.18 -5.66 -10.31
C GLN A 281 17.40 -5.31 -9.05
N THR A 282 18.07 -4.56 -8.16
CA THR A 282 17.61 -4.17 -6.82
C THR A 282 17.45 -2.66 -6.71
N SER A 283 16.49 -2.20 -5.94
CA SER A 283 16.19 -0.81 -5.58
C SER A 283 16.10 -0.64 -4.05
N ASP A 284 15.91 0.60 -3.59
CA ASP A 284 15.70 0.93 -2.18
C ASP A 284 14.19 1.02 -1.91
N PRO A 285 13.60 0.09 -1.13
CA PRO A 285 12.14 0.00 -0.93
C PRO A 285 11.52 1.13 -0.11
N LEU A 286 12.34 2.13 0.25
CA LEU A 286 11.91 3.34 0.95
C LEU A 286 11.88 4.56 0.02
N LEU A 287 12.26 4.40 -1.24
CA LEU A 287 12.49 5.48 -2.18
C LEU A 287 11.91 5.10 -3.55
N ALA A 288 10.73 5.65 -3.84
CA ALA A 288 10.05 5.44 -5.11
C ALA A 288 10.90 5.80 -6.35
N ASP A 289 12.01 6.51 -6.19
CA ASP A 289 13.02 6.79 -7.20
C ASP A 289 14.39 6.67 -6.53
N THR A 290 14.96 5.46 -6.52
CA THR A 290 16.20 5.15 -5.81
C THR A 290 17.39 6.00 -6.24
N ASP A 291 17.45 6.43 -7.51
CA ASP A 291 18.60 7.16 -8.06
C ASP A 291 18.35 8.65 -8.39
N ASP A 292 17.18 9.16 -8.00
CA ASP A 292 16.72 10.56 -8.09
C ASP A 292 16.79 11.10 -9.54
N ASP A 293 16.50 10.24 -10.52
CA ASP A 293 16.54 10.57 -11.93
C ASP A 293 15.17 11.03 -12.51
N GLN A 294 14.13 11.01 -11.67
CA GLN A 294 12.73 11.31 -11.94
C GLN A 294 11.95 10.18 -12.63
N LEU A 295 12.50 8.97 -12.68
CA LEU A 295 11.79 7.74 -13.02
C LEU A 295 11.62 6.92 -11.74
N THR A 296 10.41 6.41 -11.54
CA THR A 296 10.17 5.47 -10.46
C THR A 296 10.81 4.12 -10.78
N ASP A 297 11.15 3.31 -9.77
CA ASP A 297 11.90 2.07 -9.97
C ASP A 297 11.09 1.00 -10.73
N ASP A 298 9.75 1.09 -10.69
CA ASP A 298 8.85 0.32 -11.56
C ASP A 298 9.07 0.58 -13.07
N ILE A 299 9.46 1.82 -13.38
CA ILE A 299 9.75 2.30 -14.73
C ILE A 299 11.22 2.06 -15.07
N ASP A 300 12.15 2.50 -14.21
CA ASP A 300 13.59 2.35 -14.42
C ASP A 300 14.27 1.52 -13.33
N PRO A 301 14.36 0.19 -13.51
CA PRO A 301 14.99 -0.67 -12.52
C PRO A 301 16.52 -0.55 -12.46
N ARG A 302 17.13 0.41 -13.16
CA ARG A 302 18.59 0.61 -13.21
C ARG A 302 19.01 1.70 -12.25
N THR A 303 18.83 1.43 -10.97
CA THR A 303 19.17 2.28 -9.79
C THR A 303 20.63 2.75 -9.64
N TRP A 304 21.46 2.50 -10.64
CA TRP A 304 22.89 2.83 -10.69
C TRP A 304 23.22 3.74 -11.89
N LEU A 305 22.21 4.17 -12.65
CA LEU A 305 22.37 4.92 -13.87
C LEU A 305 21.35 6.06 -13.95
N VAL A 306 21.77 7.26 -13.54
CA VAL A 306 20.96 8.48 -13.60
C VAL A 306 20.55 8.80 -15.05
N ASP A 307 19.32 8.45 -15.43
CA ASP A 307 18.72 8.58 -16.75
C ASP A 307 17.70 9.74 -16.80
N HIS A 308 18.11 10.92 -16.30
CA HIS A 308 17.26 12.11 -16.20
C HIS A 308 16.45 12.45 -17.47
N LEU A 309 15.11 12.41 -17.35
CA LEU A 309 14.14 12.74 -18.41
C LEU A 309 14.28 14.14 -19.01
N ALA A 310 14.78 15.09 -18.22
CA ALA A 310 15.07 16.46 -18.65
C ALA A 310 16.12 16.53 -19.77
N TRP A 311 16.84 15.44 -20.01
CA TRP A 311 17.82 15.29 -21.09
C TRP A 311 17.39 14.30 -22.15
N SER A 312 16.08 14.08 -22.32
CA SER A 312 15.54 13.31 -23.44
C SER A 312 15.44 14.13 -24.74
N ARG A 313 15.61 13.47 -25.87
CA ARG A 313 15.40 14.04 -27.21
C ARG A 313 14.76 13.03 -28.16
N VAL A 314 14.15 13.56 -29.22
CA VAL A 314 13.65 12.73 -30.33
C VAL A 314 14.56 12.89 -31.55
N VAL A 315 15.19 11.80 -31.97
CA VAL A 315 16.01 11.73 -33.18
C VAL A 315 15.32 10.89 -34.26
N GLY A 316 15.84 10.99 -35.50
CA GLY A 316 15.52 9.98 -36.51
C GLY A 316 16.37 8.71 -36.33
N ASN A 317 16.36 7.83 -37.32
CA ASN A 317 17.12 6.59 -37.26
C ASN A 317 18.61 6.80 -37.63
N SER A 318 19.42 5.73 -37.53
CA SER A 318 20.85 5.74 -37.85
C SER A 318 21.22 6.22 -39.27
N THR A 319 20.23 6.39 -40.16
CA THR A 319 20.42 6.90 -41.54
C THR A 319 19.95 8.35 -41.73
N CYS A 320 19.20 8.90 -40.78
CA CYS A 320 18.65 10.26 -40.83
C CYS A 320 18.54 10.81 -39.40
N PRO A 321 19.37 11.78 -38.99
CA PRO A 321 19.40 12.25 -37.60
C PRO A 321 18.13 13.00 -37.17
N THR A 322 17.30 13.45 -38.11
CA THR A 322 16.00 14.07 -37.82
C THR A 322 14.87 13.06 -37.96
N PRO A 323 13.79 13.18 -37.15
CA PRO A 323 12.59 12.35 -37.29
C PRO A 323 12.08 12.33 -38.74
N PHE A 324 11.66 11.16 -39.21
CA PHE A 324 11.25 10.98 -40.59
C PHE A 324 9.77 11.32 -40.76
N PHE A 325 9.48 12.33 -41.59
CA PHE A 325 8.12 12.71 -42.00
C PHE A 325 8.14 13.32 -43.41
N PRO A 326 6.99 13.38 -44.12
CA PRO A 326 6.91 13.98 -45.44
C PRO A 326 7.02 15.51 -45.37
N GLY A 327 7.85 16.12 -46.21
CA GLY A 327 7.95 17.59 -46.28
C GLY A 327 6.70 18.29 -46.85
N VAL A 328 5.80 17.54 -47.50
CA VAL A 328 4.48 18.02 -47.95
C VAL A 328 3.45 16.95 -47.63
N VAL A 329 2.37 17.36 -46.99
CA VAL A 329 1.28 16.51 -46.53
C VAL A 329 -0.04 17.01 -47.09
N THR A 330 -0.97 16.09 -47.37
CA THR A 330 -2.30 16.41 -47.92
C THR A 330 -3.35 16.11 -46.86
N LYS A 331 -4.29 17.03 -46.65
CA LYS A 331 -5.42 16.81 -45.73
C LYS A 331 -6.16 15.52 -46.05
N GLY A 332 -6.51 14.76 -45.01
CA GLY A 332 -7.20 13.47 -45.12
C GLY A 332 -6.35 12.33 -45.71
N VAL A 333 -5.07 12.56 -46.03
CA VAL A 333 -4.16 11.50 -46.50
C VAL A 333 -3.24 11.11 -45.35
N PRO A 334 -3.27 9.84 -44.89
CA PRO A 334 -2.42 9.41 -43.80
C PRO A 334 -0.94 9.37 -44.21
N PHE A 335 -0.07 9.71 -43.27
CA PHE A 335 1.38 9.56 -43.40
C PHE A 335 1.99 9.06 -42.09
N ASN A 336 3.20 8.51 -42.17
CA ASN A 336 3.90 8.02 -40.98
C ASN A 336 4.92 9.05 -40.50
N VAL A 337 5.00 9.21 -39.19
CA VAL A 337 6.10 9.86 -38.50
C VAL A 337 6.85 8.78 -37.72
N GLN A 338 8.17 8.75 -37.85
CA GLN A 338 9.03 7.75 -37.23
C GLN A 338 10.24 8.42 -36.58
N GLY A 339 10.65 7.90 -35.45
CA GLY A 339 11.83 8.37 -34.73
C GLY A 339 12.22 7.41 -33.61
N GLN A 340 13.21 7.85 -32.84
CA GLN A 340 13.69 7.17 -31.66
C GLN A 340 13.84 8.21 -30.54
N VAL A 341 13.42 7.84 -29.35
CA VAL A 341 13.66 8.63 -28.15
C VAL A 341 15.00 8.19 -27.54
N GLU A 342 15.85 9.15 -27.25
CA GLU A 342 17.17 8.96 -26.63
C GLU A 342 17.26 9.87 -25.39
N PHE A 343 18.04 9.45 -24.41
CA PHE A 343 18.42 10.27 -23.25
C PHE A 343 19.95 10.43 -23.21
N ASN A 344 20.44 11.42 -22.47
CA ASN A 344 21.86 11.72 -22.36
C ASN A 344 22.44 11.18 -21.05
N MET A 345 23.38 10.24 -21.13
CA MET A 345 24.07 9.65 -19.97
C MET A 345 25.14 10.56 -19.35
N THR A 346 25.42 11.73 -19.94
CA THR A 346 26.46 12.64 -19.45
C THR A 346 25.83 13.90 -18.84
N PRO A 347 25.73 14.01 -17.50
CA PRO A 347 24.87 14.99 -16.85
C PRO A 347 25.30 16.47 -16.96
N TYR A 348 26.43 16.83 -17.58
CA TYR A 348 26.93 18.21 -17.43
C TYR A 348 27.92 18.77 -18.45
N THR A 349 27.65 18.64 -19.75
CA THR A 349 28.30 19.52 -20.75
C THR A 349 27.36 19.75 -21.93
N ASP A 350 27.01 21.02 -22.21
CA ASP A 350 26.29 21.55 -23.38
C ASP A 350 25.39 20.56 -24.16
N GLU A 351 24.09 20.87 -24.29
CA GLU A 351 22.99 20.08 -24.94
C GLU A 351 23.29 19.35 -26.27
N GLY A 352 24.47 19.52 -26.88
CA GLY A 352 24.94 18.81 -28.08
C GLY A 352 26.10 17.82 -27.90
N THR A 353 26.75 17.70 -26.73
CA THR A 353 27.92 16.81 -26.53
C THR A 353 27.74 15.92 -25.30
N GLY A 354 27.10 14.78 -25.50
CA GLY A 354 26.93 13.76 -24.47
C GLY A 354 26.78 12.37 -25.10
N ASP A 355 26.98 11.33 -24.31
CA ASP A 355 26.71 9.95 -24.72
C ASP A 355 25.20 9.72 -24.72
N TRP A 356 24.60 9.86 -25.91
CA TRP A 356 23.17 9.65 -26.13
C TRP A 356 22.86 8.18 -26.32
N THR A 357 21.91 7.67 -25.56
CA THR A 357 21.52 6.26 -25.54
C THR A 357 20.02 6.14 -25.79
N PRO A 358 19.57 5.15 -26.58
CA PRO A 358 18.15 4.87 -26.72
C PRO A 358 17.49 4.61 -25.37
N ILE A 359 16.34 5.23 -25.13
CA ILE A 359 15.59 4.96 -23.89
C ILE A 359 15.10 3.51 -23.88
N SER A 360 15.36 2.80 -22.80
CA SER A 360 14.92 1.40 -22.63
C SER A 360 13.46 1.30 -22.20
N VAL A 361 12.93 2.36 -21.57
CA VAL A 361 11.58 2.39 -21.01
C VAL A 361 10.53 2.89 -22.03
N PRO A 362 9.29 2.36 -22.02
CA PRO A 362 8.23 2.82 -22.93
C PRO A 362 7.81 4.27 -22.63
N MET A 363 7.91 5.17 -23.61
CA MET A 363 7.40 6.54 -23.52
C MET A 363 6.14 6.73 -24.36
N LEU A 364 5.25 7.60 -23.94
CA LEU A 364 4.18 8.09 -24.81
C LEU A 364 4.72 9.16 -25.75
N VAL A 365 4.52 8.95 -27.04
CA VAL A 365 4.80 9.90 -28.10
C VAL A 365 3.50 10.45 -28.66
N GLN A 366 3.35 11.77 -28.66
CA GLN A 366 2.24 12.45 -29.31
C GLN A 366 2.73 13.46 -30.34
N ILE A 367 2.00 13.55 -31.46
CA ILE A 367 2.36 14.39 -32.59
C ILE A 367 1.40 15.55 -32.70
N TRP A 368 1.98 16.74 -32.83
CA TRP A 368 1.28 18.00 -32.91
C TRP A 368 1.68 18.77 -34.17
N ILE A 369 0.78 19.63 -34.63
CA ILE A 369 1.08 20.72 -35.54
C ILE A 369 0.98 22.04 -34.79
N GLU A 370 2.06 22.82 -34.86
CA GLU A 370 2.08 24.21 -34.44
C GLU A 370 1.87 25.11 -35.67
N GLN A 371 0.80 25.91 -35.65
CA GLN A 371 0.52 26.91 -36.68
C GLN A 371 -0.04 28.19 -36.06
N ASP A 372 0.55 29.34 -36.41
CA ASP A 372 0.19 30.65 -35.85
C ASP A 372 0.22 30.69 -34.30
N GLY A 373 1.11 29.90 -33.67
CA GLY A 373 1.22 29.76 -32.22
C GLY A 373 0.16 28.86 -31.56
N VAL A 374 -0.66 28.17 -32.36
CA VAL A 374 -1.65 27.20 -31.89
C VAL A 374 -1.12 25.79 -32.08
N MET A 375 -1.08 25.02 -31.01
CA MET A 375 -0.74 23.59 -31.01
C MET A 375 -2.01 22.76 -31.20
N THR A 376 -2.04 21.93 -32.24
CA THR A 376 -3.17 21.04 -32.55
C THR A 376 -2.67 19.59 -32.57
N PRO A 377 -3.23 18.68 -31.76
CA PRO A 377 -2.83 17.27 -31.79
C PRO A 377 -3.33 16.64 -33.09
N ILE A 378 -2.47 15.85 -33.74
CA ILE A 378 -2.80 15.15 -34.99
C ILE A 378 -2.64 13.63 -34.87
N SER A 379 -2.25 13.16 -33.69
CA SER A 379 -2.29 11.76 -33.29
C SER A 379 -2.81 11.62 -31.86
N ASP A 380 -3.36 10.46 -31.55
CA ASP A 380 -3.43 9.99 -30.17
C ASP A 380 -2.00 9.74 -29.64
N PRO A 381 -1.77 9.78 -28.32
CA PRO A 381 -0.52 9.31 -27.72
C PRO A 381 -0.27 7.84 -28.07
N VAL A 382 0.97 7.50 -28.41
CA VAL A 382 1.38 6.14 -28.79
C VAL A 382 2.63 5.77 -28.01
N ALA A 383 2.60 4.62 -27.32
CA ALA A 383 3.77 4.09 -26.63
C ALA A 383 4.91 3.76 -27.62
N THR A 384 6.14 4.09 -27.26
CA THR A 384 7.33 3.60 -27.96
C THR A 384 7.44 2.09 -27.78
N GLY A 385 7.93 1.40 -28.80
CA GLY A 385 8.42 0.03 -28.65
C GLY A 385 9.81 0.01 -28.03
N ASN A 386 10.44 -1.17 -28.03
CA ASN A 386 11.77 -1.39 -27.45
C ASN A 386 12.80 -0.35 -27.92
N HIS A 387 13.65 0.10 -26.99
CA HIS A 387 14.70 1.09 -27.24
C HIS A 387 14.17 2.44 -27.77
N GLY A 388 12.99 2.87 -27.30
CA GLY A 388 12.44 4.19 -27.63
C GLY A 388 11.95 4.36 -29.07
N LEU A 389 11.86 3.28 -29.84
CA LEU A 389 11.48 3.35 -31.25
C LEU A 389 9.98 3.55 -31.41
N PHE A 390 9.57 4.51 -32.24
CA PHE A 390 8.15 4.72 -32.55
C PHE A 390 7.87 4.87 -34.04
N LYS A 391 6.63 4.52 -34.40
CA LYS A 391 6.05 4.76 -35.71
C LYS A 391 4.57 5.07 -35.54
N VAL A 392 4.19 6.32 -35.78
CA VAL A 392 2.82 6.79 -35.63
C VAL A 392 2.25 7.12 -37.01
N SER A 393 1.06 6.60 -37.29
CA SER A 393 0.29 6.95 -38.48
C SER A 393 -0.61 8.14 -38.16
N VAL A 394 -0.48 9.21 -38.92
CA VAL A 394 -1.06 10.52 -38.65
C VAL A 394 -1.94 10.94 -39.83
N THR A 395 -3.08 11.56 -39.56
CA THR A 395 -3.94 12.17 -40.60
C THR A 395 -4.29 13.60 -40.19
N ILE A 396 -4.07 14.56 -41.10
CA ILE A 396 -4.41 15.97 -40.84
C ILE A 396 -5.87 16.20 -41.22
N GLY A 397 -6.67 16.67 -40.26
CA GLY A 397 -8.05 17.02 -40.46
C GLY A 397 -8.24 18.43 -41.02
N ASP A 398 -9.49 18.89 -40.97
CA ASP A 398 -9.88 20.18 -41.55
C ASP A 398 -9.53 21.38 -40.66
N GLU A 399 -9.27 21.13 -39.38
CA GLU A 399 -8.89 22.09 -38.34
C GLU A 399 -7.56 22.81 -38.60
N VAL A 400 -6.61 22.16 -39.30
CA VAL A 400 -5.31 22.76 -39.65
C VAL A 400 -5.44 23.61 -40.91
N LYS A 401 -4.89 24.84 -40.96
CA LYS A 401 -4.96 25.67 -42.17
C LYS A 401 -3.90 25.23 -43.19
N ALA A 402 -4.23 25.36 -44.49
CA ALA A 402 -3.21 25.16 -45.53
C ALA A 402 -2.13 26.25 -45.43
N GLY A 403 -0.85 25.85 -45.38
CA GLY A 403 0.26 26.77 -45.25
C GLY A 403 1.49 26.12 -44.62
N LEU A 404 2.43 26.96 -44.19
CA LEU A 404 3.55 26.52 -43.37
C LEU A 404 3.04 26.22 -41.96
N ALA A 405 3.58 25.15 -41.38
CA ALA A 405 3.36 24.71 -40.02
C ALA A 405 4.62 24.00 -39.52
N ARG A 406 4.80 23.94 -38.20
CA ARG A 406 5.87 23.17 -37.58
C ARG A 406 5.29 21.87 -37.02
N LEU A 407 5.93 20.75 -37.32
CA LEU A 407 5.65 19.49 -36.64
C LEU A 407 6.35 19.52 -35.28
N VAL A 408 5.61 19.23 -34.21
CA VAL A 408 6.15 19.14 -32.86
C VAL A 408 5.85 17.73 -32.34
N ILE A 409 6.86 17.09 -31.76
CA ILE A 409 6.74 15.76 -31.16
C ILE A 409 6.97 15.97 -29.67
N THR A 410 6.01 15.54 -28.85
CA THR A 410 6.15 15.55 -27.39
C THR A 410 6.32 14.12 -26.92
N THR A 411 7.18 13.94 -25.94
CA THR A 411 7.39 12.69 -25.21
C THR A 411 6.97 12.92 -23.77
N SER A 412 6.26 11.96 -23.19
CA SER A 412 5.94 11.93 -21.76
C SER A 412 6.10 10.52 -21.23
N ILE A 413 6.32 10.40 -19.93
CA ILE A 413 6.25 9.13 -19.22
C ILE A 413 4.79 8.64 -19.29
N HIS A 414 4.61 7.32 -19.35
CA HIS A 414 3.30 6.71 -19.16
C HIS A 414 3.01 6.68 -17.65
N GLU A 415 2.00 7.41 -17.17
CA GLU A 415 1.66 7.51 -15.72
C GLU A 415 1.27 6.17 -15.06
N LYS A 416 1.33 5.04 -15.77
CA LYS A 416 0.97 3.73 -15.24
C LYS A 416 1.54 2.62 -16.12
N VAL A 417 2.75 2.14 -15.87
CA VAL A 417 3.18 0.89 -16.51
C VAL A 417 2.44 -0.25 -15.79
N GLU A 418 1.22 -0.56 -16.26
CA GLU A 418 0.57 -1.81 -15.85
C GLU A 418 1.43 -2.97 -16.38
N TYR A 419 2.33 -3.48 -15.53
CA TYR A 419 2.90 -4.80 -15.73
C TYR A 419 1.73 -5.79 -15.70
N LEU A 420 1.25 -6.16 -16.88
CA LEU A 420 0.42 -7.35 -17.00
C LEU A 420 1.27 -8.53 -16.52
N PRO A 421 0.84 -9.32 -15.52
CA PRO A 421 1.60 -10.47 -15.07
C PRO A 421 1.82 -11.38 -16.27
N MET A 422 3.05 -11.42 -16.75
CA MET A 422 3.45 -12.33 -17.80
C MET A 422 3.54 -13.71 -17.17
N VAL A 423 2.45 -14.46 -17.26
CA VAL A 423 2.47 -15.92 -17.04
C VAL A 423 3.45 -16.50 -18.05
N TRP A 424 4.66 -16.81 -17.58
CA TRP A 424 5.58 -17.67 -18.33
C TRP A 424 5.29 -19.11 -17.95
N ASP A 425 4.83 -19.86 -18.95
CA ASP A 425 5.19 -21.26 -19.04
C ASP A 425 6.71 -21.33 -19.35
N ASP A 426 7.44 -22.21 -18.67
CA ASP A 426 8.80 -22.53 -19.10
C ASP A 426 8.78 -23.13 -20.52
N ALA A 427 9.95 -23.32 -21.14
CA ALA A 427 10.06 -23.97 -22.46
C ALA A 427 9.49 -25.42 -22.51
N SER A 428 8.98 -25.93 -21.39
CA SER A 428 8.37 -27.23 -21.17
C SER A 428 6.85 -27.18 -20.92
N GLY A 429 6.23 -26.00 -20.75
CA GLY A 429 4.80 -25.87 -20.52
C GLY A 429 4.32 -26.15 -19.08
N ASN A 430 5.22 -26.11 -18.08
CA ASN A 430 4.83 -26.33 -16.69
C ASN A 430 4.76 -25.01 -15.92
N ARG A 431 3.62 -24.80 -15.24
CA ARG A 431 3.48 -23.81 -14.17
C ARG A 431 4.28 -24.28 -12.96
N LEU A 432 5.30 -23.53 -12.56
CA LEU A 432 5.87 -23.67 -11.22
C LEU A 432 4.93 -22.97 -10.23
N PRO A 433 4.79 -23.50 -9.00
CA PRO A 433 3.79 -23.05 -8.03
C PRO A 433 3.90 -21.56 -7.72
#